data_AF-A0A850U6P5-F1
#
_entry.id   AF-A0A850U6P5-F1
#
_cell.length_a   1.000
_cell.length_b   1.000
_cell.length_c   1.000
_cell.angle_alpha   90.00
_cell.angle_beta   90.00
_cell.angle_gamma   90.00
#
_symmetry.space_group_name_H-M   'P 1'
#
loop_
_entity.id
_entity.type
_entity.pdbx_description
1 polymer ?
#
loop_
_entity_poly.entity_id
_entity_poly.type
_entity_poly.pdbx_seq_one_letter_code
_entity_poly.pdbx_strand_id
1 'polypeptide(L)'
;KHYEEEEEEDALPDSDALPDSDDEVDLDKPRPIQIVLAHEDDHNFELDEEALEKILLQEHIKDLNIVVVSVAGAFRKGKSFLLDFMLRYMYNRTSACWIGGNTEPLTGFTWRGGCERETTGIQIWSEVFVIDKPNGTKVAVLLMDTQGAFDSQSTIKDCATVFALSTMTSSVQVYNLSQNIQEDDLQHLQLFTEYGRLAMEEIYQKPFQTLMFLIRDWSYPYEHAYGLEGGKKFLEKRLQVKQNQHEELQNVRKHIHSCFSNLGCFLLPHPGLKVATNPNFDGRLNDIDEDFKNELRNLVPLLLAPENLVEKEISGSKVTCRDLVEYFK
;
A
#
# COMPACT_ATOMS: atom_id res chain seq x y z
N LYS A 1 50.49 35.96 62.46
CA LYS A 1 49.35 35.01 62.53
C LYS A 1 48.94 34.79 61.08
N HIS A 2 49.49 33.74 60.45
CA HIS A 2 48.79 32.48 60.14
C HIS A 2 47.70 32.70 59.07
N TYR A 3 47.90 32.27 57.81
CA TYR A 3 47.63 30.90 57.25
C TYR A 3 46.13 30.57 57.43
N GLU A 4 45.29 30.23 56.44
CA GLU A 4 45.38 29.73 55.05
C GLU A 4 44.10 30.16 54.29
N GLU A 5 44.18 30.35 52.96
CA GLU A 5 43.03 30.37 52.05
C GLU A 5 42.99 29.01 51.33
N GLU A 6 41.93 28.23 51.54
CA GLU A 6 41.56 27.06 50.75
C GLU A 6 40.47 27.48 49.76
N GLU A 7 40.78 27.49 48.46
CA GLU A 7 39.78 27.40 47.39
C GLU A 7 40.07 26.12 46.60
N GLU A 8 39.15 25.17 46.69
CA GLU A 8 39.14 23.90 45.95
C GLU A 8 38.88 24.14 44.46
N GLU A 9 39.69 23.51 43.60
CA GLU A 9 39.47 23.41 42.15
C GLU A 9 38.26 22.51 41.86
N ASP A 10 37.12 23.10 41.49
CA ASP A 10 36.02 22.37 40.86
C ASP A 10 36.26 22.24 39.34
N ALA A 11 36.55 21.01 38.92
CA ALA A 11 36.71 20.62 37.53
C ALA A 11 35.38 20.71 36.76
N LEU A 12 35.39 21.43 35.63
CA LEU A 12 34.34 21.40 34.61
C LEU A 12 34.38 20.06 33.85
N PRO A 13 33.27 19.31 33.69
CA PRO A 13 33.20 18.25 32.71
C PRO A 13 32.81 18.82 31.34
N ASP A 14 33.61 18.51 30.33
CA ASP A 14 33.36 18.75 28.91
C ASP A 14 31.96 18.26 28.51
N SER A 15 31.12 19.19 28.03
CA SER A 15 29.83 18.90 27.42
C SER A 15 29.98 18.80 25.90
N ASP A 16 30.63 17.76 25.41
CA ASP A 16 30.60 17.37 24.00
C ASP A 16 30.49 15.85 23.90
N ALA A 17 29.27 15.34 24.11
CA ALA A 17 28.88 14.00 23.72
C ALA A 17 27.67 14.12 22.79
N LEU A 18 27.95 14.13 21.49
CA LEU A 18 26.98 13.83 20.45
C LEU A 18 26.42 12.42 20.72
N PRO A 19 25.10 12.20 20.64
CA PRO A 19 24.58 10.84 20.70
C PRO A 19 24.97 10.12 19.41
N ASP A 20 25.86 9.14 19.52
CA ASP A 20 26.09 8.13 18.49
C ASP A 20 24.76 7.42 18.20
N SER A 21 24.12 7.78 17.10
CA SER A 21 23.00 7.05 16.52
C SER A 21 23.53 5.98 15.56
N ASP A 22 24.29 5.03 16.11
CA ASP A 22 24.57 3.76 15.45
C ASP A 22 23.53 2.74 15.93
N ASP A 23 22.29 2.90 15.47
CA ASP A 23 21.37 1.76 15.39
C ASP A 23 21.93 0.87 14.25
N GLU A 24 22.79 -0.09 14.60
CA GLU A 24 23.13 -1.19 13.69
C GLU A 24 21.83 -1.86 13.22
N VAL A 25 21.40 -1.52 12.01
CA VAL A 25 20.18 -2.06 11.43
C VAL A 25 20.40 -3.54 11.17
N ASP A 26 19.90 -4.38 12.07
CA ASP A 26 19.87 -5.84 11.97
C ASP A 26 19.35 -6.25 10.59
N LEU A 27 20.27 -6.59 9.67
CA LEU A 27 20.01 -6.80 8.25
C LEU A 27 19.15 -8.04 7.99
N ASP A 28 18.96 -8.90 9.00
CA ASP A 28 18.25 -10.18 8.88
C ASP A 28 16.75 -10.08 9.20
N LYS A 29 16.25 -8.95 9.72
CA LYS A 29 14.82 -8.80 10.02
C LYS A 29 14.01 -8.33 8.80
N PRO A 30 12.81 -8.90 8.57
CA PRO A 30 11.90 -8.42 7.54
C PRO A 30 11.54 -6.94 7.74
N ARG A 31 11.63 -6.14 6.66
CA ARG A 31 11.48 -4.68 6.70
C ARG A 31 11.00 -4.13 5.35
N PRO A 32 10.48 -2.90 5.29
CA PRO A 32 10.19 -2.26 4.01
C PRO A 32 11.51 -1.94 3.29
N ILE A 33 11.56 -2.24 2.00
CA ILE A 33 12.70 -1.95 1.13
C ILE A 33 12.22 -1.03 0.01
N GLN A 34 12.91 0.10 -0.14
CA GLN A 34 12.68 1.03 -1.21
C GLN A 34 13.18 0.42 -2.51
N ILE A 35 12.30 0.31 -3.52
CA ILE A 35 12.69 -0.20 -4.84
C ILE A 35 12.61 0.86 -5.93
N VAL A 36 11.73 1.85 -5.80
CA VAL A 36 11.68 2.98 -6.75
C VAL A 36 11.89 4.26 -5.95
N LEU A 37 12.97 4.98 -6.21
CA LEU A 37 13.27 6.29 -5.66
C LEU A 37 12.72 7.36 -6.60
N ALA A 38 11.93 8.29 -6.05
CA ALA A 38 11.49 9.48 -6.77
C ALA A 38 12.39 10.65 -6.35
N HIS A 39 13.28 11.07 -7.24
CA HIS A 39 14.13 12.24 -7.05
C HIS A 39 13.33 13.49 -7.35
N GLU A 40 12.91 14.18 -6.29
CA GLU A 40 11.98 15.30 -6.38
C GLU A 40 12.58 16.56 -7.00
N ASP A 41 13.89 16.74 -6.83
CA ASP A 41 14.60 17.91 -7.36
C ASP A 41 14.63 17.90 -8.90
N ASP A 42 14.75 16.72 -9.49
CA ASP A 42 14.91 16.53 -10.95
C ASP A 42 13.72 15.80 -11.61
N HIS A 43 12.69 15.44 -10.85
CA HIS A 43 11.53 14.64 -11.30
C HIS A 43 11.92 13.32 -12.01
N ASN A 44 13.01 12.70 -11.55
CA ASN A 44 13.54 11.46 -12.09
C ASN A 44 13.18 10.27 -11.18
N PHE A 45 12.98 9.12 -11.79
CA PHE A 45 12.70 7.86 -11.09
C PHE A 45 13.90 6.93 -11.26
N GLU A 46 14.37 6.37 -10.16
CA GLU A 46 15.46 5.40 -10.14
C GLU A 46 14.96 4.08 -9.55
N LEU A 47 15.24 2.98 -10.24
CA LEU A 47 14.96 1.64 -9.78
C LEU A 47 16.19 1.09 -9.07
N ASP A 48 16.05 0.68 -7.82
CA ASP A 48 17.07 -0.10 -7.11
C ASP A 48 16.99 -1.56 -7.58
N GLU A 49 17.61 -1.83 -8.72
CA GLU A 49 17.65 -3.15 -9.34
C GLU A 49 18.28 -4.19 -8.41
N GLU A 50 19.35 -3.84 -7.71
CA GLU A 50 20.06 -4.76 -6.81
C GLU A 50 19.17 -5.20 -5.64
N ALA A 51 18.45 -4.25 -5.02
CA ALA A 51 17.50 -4.57 -3.96
C ALA A 51 16.34 -5.43 -4.46
N LEU A 52 15.78 -5.10 -5.63
CA LEU A 52 14.68 -5.85 -6.22
C LEU A 52 15.10 -7.28 -6.60
N GLU A 53 16.26 -7.44 -7.21
CA GLU A 53 16.84 -8.74 -7.56
C GLU A 53 17.12 -9.58 -6.32
N LYS A 54 17.71 -8.98 -5.28
CA LYS A 54 17.97 -9.67 -4.01
C LYS A 54 16.70 -10.24 -3.39
N ILE A 55 15.57 -9.55 -3.53
CA ILE A 55 14.29 -10.00 -2.99
C ILE A 55 13.64 -11.05 -3.89
N LEU A 56 13.54 -10.82 -5.21
CA LEU A 56 12.73 -11.65 -6.11
C LEU A 56 13.49 -12.80 -6.79
N LEU A 57 14.82 -12.76 -6.88
CA LEU A 57 15.63 -13.81 -7.52
C LEU A 57 16.13 -14.89 -6.56
N GLN A 58 15.60 -14.96 -5.34
CA GLN A 58 15.95 -16.02 -4.39
C GLN A 58 15.56 -17.40 -4.96
N GLU A 59 16.46 -18.38 -4.86
CA GLU A 59 16.33 -19.72 -5.49
C GLU A 59 14.99 -20.42 -5.22
N HIS A 60 14.42 -20.23 -4.03
CA HIS A 60 13.19 -20.91 -3.62
C HIS A 60 11.89 -20.25 -4.10
N ILE A 61 11.95 -19.04 -4.68
CA ILE A 61 10.77 -18.30 -5.18
C ILE A 61 10.88 -17.83 -6.63
N LYS A 62 12.08 -17.68 -7.19
CA LYS A 62 12.31 -16.99 -8.47
C LYS A 62 11.47 -17.52 -9.64
N ASP A 63 11.17 -18.81 -9.65
CA ASP A 63 10.40 -19.50 -10.69
C ASP A 63 8.91 -19.71 -10.33
N LEU A 64 8.45 -19.18 -9.19
CA LEU A 64 7.05 -19.22 -8.78
C LEU A 64 6.27 -18.08 -9.43
N ASN A 65 5.01 -18.35 -9.78
CA ASN A 65 4.08 -17.31 -10.19
C ASN A 65 3.88 -16.32 -9.05
N ILE A 66 3.91 -15.04 -9.37
CA ILE A 66 3.82 -13.97 -8.36
C ILE A 66 2.40 -13.40 -8.27
N VAL A 67 2.02 -13.00 -7.07
CA VAL A 67 0.81 -12.25 -6.73
C VAL A 67 1.29 -10.97 -6.07
N VAL A 68 0.91 -9.82 -6.60
CA VAL A 68 1.37 -8.53 -6.10
C VAL A 68 0.17 -7.71 -5.67
N VAL A 69 0.07 -7.43 -4.38
CA VAL A 69 -0.97 -6.58 -3.81
C VAL A 69 -0.36 -5.22 -3.51
N SER A 70 -0.80 -4.22 -4.28
CA SER A 70 -0.37 -2.82 -4.11
C SER A 70 -1.47 -1.99 -3.47
N VAL A 71 -1.10 -1.07 -2.58
CA VAL A 71 -2.02 -0.07 -2.02
C VAL A 71 -1.56 1.32 -2.45
N ALA A 72 -2.36 1.98 -3.28
CA ALA A 72 -2.10 3.32 -3.80
C ALA A 72 -3.28 4.25 -3.53
N GLY A 73 -3.02 5.55 -3.45
CA GLY A 73 -4.05 6.56 -3.19
C GLY A 73 -3.47 7.83 -2.58
N ALA A 74 -4.36 8.71 -2.13
CA ALA A 74 -3.96 10.01 -1.60
C ALA A 74 -3.07 9.90 -0.35
N PHE A 75 -2.25 10.93 -0.17
CA PHE A 75 -1.35 11.06 0.97
C PHE A 75 -2.07 11.17 2.34
N ARG A 76 -1.46 10.64 3.41
CA ARG A 76 -2.01 10.47 4.79
C ARG A 76 -3.38 9.80 4.90
N LYS A 77 -3.70 8.86 4.01
CA LYS A 77 -4.96 8.07 4.08
C LYS A 77 -4.81 6.66 4.66
N GLY A 78 -3.75 6.42 5.44
CA GLY A 78 -3.54 5.17 6.18
C GLY A 78 -3.32 3.93 5.32
N LYS A 79 -2.48 4.04 4.27
CA LYS A 79 -2.12 2.94 3.36
C LYS A 79 -1.21 1.93 4.05
N SER A 80 -0.07 2.39 4.55
CA SER A 80 0.91 1.61 5.32
C SER A 80 0.27 0.96 6.56
N PHE A 81 -0.59 1.69 7.28
CA PHE A 81 -1.40 1.13 8.38
C PHE A 81 -2.26 -0.07 7.97
N LEU A 82 -2.85 -0.04 6.76
CA LEU A 82 -3.61 -1.18 6.24
C LEU A 82 -2.69 -2.34 5.84
N LEU A 83 -1.56 -2.03 5.18
CA LEU A 83 -0.56 -3.02 4.78
C LEU A 83 0.05 -3.77 5.97
N ASP A 84 0.21 -3.13 7.12
CA ASP A 84 0.71 -3.82 8.31
C ASP A 84 -0.29 -4.85 8.86
N PHE A 85 -1.60 -4.61 8.72
CA PHE A 85 -2.60 -5.65 9.02
C PHE A 85 -2.57 -6.78 8.00
N MET A 86 -2.27 -6.47 6.74
CA MET A 86 -2.01 -7.49 5.72
C MET A 86 -0.78 -8.33 6.09
N LEU A 87 0.32 -7.71 6.54
CA LEU A 87 1.50 -8.41 7.04
C LEU A 87 1.15 -9.32 8.22
N ARG A 88 0.43 -8.81 9.22
CA ARG A 88 -0.05 -9.63 10.35
C ARG A 88 -0.84 -10.85 9.90
N TYR A 89 -1.72 -10.69 8.90
CA TYR A 89 -2.45 -11.82 8.32
C TYR A 89 -1.51 -12.81 7.63
N MET A 90 -0.54 -12.34 6.84
CA MET A 90 0.40 -13.22 6.13
C MET A 90 1.25 -14.05 7.10
N TYR A 91 1.72 -13.45 8.20
CA TYR A 91 2.47 -14.17 9.24
C TYR A 91 1.60 -15.11 10.09
N ASN A 92 0.33 -14.78 10.31
CA ASN A 92 -0.56 -15.51 11.23
C ASN A 92 -1.75 -16.17 10.55
N ARG A 93 -1.67 -16.48 9.24
CA ARG A 93 -2.83 -16.93 8.43
C ARG A 93 -3.59 -18.13 9.00
N THR A 94 -2.89 -19.07 9.64
CA THR A 94 -3.49 -20.28 10.22
C THR A 94 -4.19 -20.03 11.56
N SER A 95 -4.06 -18.83 12.13
CA SER A 95 -4.69 -18.44 13.38
C SER A 95 -6.08 -17.86 13.15
N ALA A 96 -7.06 -18.35 13.92
CA ALA A 96 -8.40 -17.73 13.97
C ALA A 96 -8.37 -16.28 14.51
N CYS A 97 -7.28 -15.89 15.18
CA CYS A 97 -7.08 -14.56 15.74
C CYS A 97 -5.90 -13.84 15.07
N TRP A 98 -5.73 -14.01 13.75
CA TRP A 98 -4.62 -13.43 12.97
C TRP A 98 -4.43 -11.92 13.13
N ILE A 99 -5.51 -11.19 13.46
CA ILE A 99 -5.49 -9.73 13.60
C ILE A 99 -4.58 -9.24 14.74
N GLY A 100 -4.20 -10.15 15.65
CA GLY A 100 -3.25 -9.92 16.73
C GLY A 100 -3.91 -9.72 18.10
N GLY A 101 -3.06 -9.51 19.11
CA GLY A 101 -3.49 -9.24 20.48
C GLY A 101 -3.97 -7.81 20.69
N ASN A 102 -4.82 -7.61 21.71
CA ASN A 102 -5.36 -6.30 22.08
C ASN A 102 -4.29 -5.25 22.47
N THR A 103 -3.15 -5.71 22.96
CA THR A 103 -2.05 -4.89 23.46
C THR A 103 -0.81 -4.90 22.56
N GLU A 104 -0.87 -5.56 21.41
CA GLU A 104 0.26 -5.72 20.51
C GLU A 104 0.36 -4.52 19.54
N PRO A 105 1.50 -3.80 19.49
CA PRO A 105 1.71 -2.71 18.56
C PRO A 105 1.79 -3.20 17.12
N LEU A 106 1.37 -2.37 16.17
CA LEU A 106 1.41 -2.68 14.75
C LEU A 106 2.78 -2.30 14.19
N THR A 107 3.44 -3.28 13.60
CA THR A 107 4.80 -3.15 13.05
C THR A 107 4.81 -3.63 11.61
N GLY A 108 5.60 -2.98 10.76
CA GLY A 108 5.69 -3.31 9.34
C GLY A 108 6.29 -2.17 8.56
N PHE A 109 5.55 -1.67 7.57
CA PHE A 109 5.88 -0.46 6.84
C PHE A 109 5.91 0.74 7.80
N THR A 110 6.78 1.72 7.54
CA THR A 110 6.85 2.91 8.38
C THR A 110 5.57 3.73 8.23
N TRP A 111 4.85 3.95 9.34
CA TRP A 111 3.69 4.83 9.38
C TRP A 111 3.69 5.67 10.66
N ARG A 112 3.23 6.92 10.54
CA ARG A 112 3.02 7.82 11.69
C ARG A 112 1.87 8.79 11.41
N GLY A 113 1.35 9.40 12.48
CA GLY A 113 0.50 10.60 12.36
C GLY A 113 1.30 11.81 11.84
N GLY A 114 0.61 12.93 11.61
CA GLY A 114 1.22 14.18 11.15
C GLY A 114 0.82 14.59 9.73
N CYS A 115 1.22 15.79 9.32
CA CYS A 115 0.84 16.40 8.04
C CYS A 115 1.93 16.35 6.97
N GLU A 116 3.20 16.17 7.34
CA GLU A 116 4.32 15.99 6.40
C GLU A 116 4.29 14.61 5.77
N ARG A 117 5.21 14.23 4.89
CA ARG A 117 5.25 12.90 4.24
C ARG A 117 6.12 11.85 4.91
N GLU A 118 5.92 10.60 4.50
CA GLU A 118 6.69 9.44 4.98
C GLU A 118 7.25 8.61 3.83
N THR A 119 6.38 8.02 3.00
CA THR A 119 6.77 7.15 1.88
C THR A 119 7.00 7.97 0.61
N THR A 120 8.19 7.88 0.01
CA THR A 120 8.49 8.37 -1.34
C THR A 120 8.58 7.17 -2.30
N GLY A 121 8.23 7.34 -3.58
CA GLY A 121 8.30 6.29 -4.61
C GLY A 121 7.53 5.00 -4.28
N ILE A 122 8.18 3.83 -4.39
CA ILE A 122 7.58 2.51 -4.15
C ILE A 122 8.44 1.70 -3.18
N GLN A 123 7.80 1.16 -2.14
CA GLN A 123 8.39 0.22 -1.19
C GLN A 123 7.74 -1.15 -1.32
N ILE A 124 8.54 -2.20 -1.13
CA ILE A 124 8.05 -3.57 -1.01
C ILE A 124 8.50 -4.19 0.29
N TRP A 125 7.77 -5.18 0.78
CA TRP A 125 8.22 -5.96 1.93
C TRP A 125 9.39 -6.88 1.53
N SER A 126 10.44 -6.94 2.34
CA SER A 126 11.64 -7.74 2.02
C SER A 126 11.41 -9.24 1.99
N GLU A 127 10.38 -9.73 2.70
CA GLU A 127 10.03 -11.14 2.74
C GLU A 127 8.88 -11.44 1.77
N VAL A 128 9.11 -12.36 0.83
CA VAL A 128 8.09 -12.81 -0.12
C VAL A 128 7.44 -14.08 0.42
N PHE A 129 6.12 -14.06 0.56
CA PHE A 129 5.40 -15.15 1.19
C PHE A 129 5.05 -16.25 0.18
N VAL A 130 5.50 -17.49 0.41
CA VAL A 130 5.13 -18.64 -0.42
C VAL A 130 3.83 -19.28 0.09
N ILE A 131 2.80 -19.27 -0.73
CA ILE A 131 1.45 -19.74 -0.35
C ILE A 131 1.02 -20.92 -1.23
N ASP A 132 0.56 -21.99 -0.58
CA ASP A 132 -0.11 -23.11 -1.24
C ASP A 132 -1.56 -22.73 -1.57
N LYS A 133 -1.89 -22.70 -2.85
CA LYS A 133 -3.27 -22.49 -3.32
C LYS A 133 -4.10 -23.77 -3.19
N PRO A 134 -5.44 -23.68 -3.13
CA PRO A 134 -6.32 -24.86 -3.00
C PRO A 134 -6.17 -25.90 -4.13
N ASN A 135 -5.69 -25.48 -5.30
CA ASN A 135 -5.39 -26.34 -6.45
C ASN A 135 -4.03 -27.09 -6.33
N GLY A 136 -3.29 -26.89 -5.24
CA GLY A 136 -1.99 -27.52 -4.99
C GLY A 136 -0.79 -26.79 -5.60
N THR A 137 -0.97 -25.66 -6.29
CA THR A 137 0.14 -24.86 -6.81
C THR A 137 0.66 -23.88 -5.78
N LYS A 138 1.97 -23.65 -5.75
CA LYS A 138 2.60 -22.61 -4.93
C LYS A 138 2.68 -21.30 -5.70
N VAL A 139 2.42 -20.19 -4.99
CA VAL A 139 2.58 -18.83 -5.51
C VAL A 139 3.37 -17.99 -4.53
N ALA A 140 4.09 -17.00 -5.05
CA ALA A 140 4.79 -16.00 -4.27
C ALA A 140 3.89 -14.77 -4.08
N VAL A 141 3.73 -14.26 -2.87
CA VAL A 141 2.92 -13.07 -2.56
C VAL A 141 3.83 -11.93 -2.13
N LEU A 142 3.74 -10.82 -2.84
CA LEU A 142 4.47 -9.57 -2.58
C LEU A 142 3.49 -8.47 -2.17
N LEU A 143 3.81 -7.76 -1.09
CA LEU A 143 3.09 -6.56 -0.67
C LEU A 143 3.87 -5.31 -1.07
N MET A 144 3.17 -4.34 -1.64
CA MET A 144 3.73 -3.11 -2.17
C MET A 144 3.01 -1.89 -1.58
N ASP A 145 3.77 -1.01 -0.94
CA ASP A 145 3.31 0.32 -0.52
C ASP A 145 3.78 1.36 -1.53
N THR A 146 2.92 2.32 -1.85
CA THR A 146 3.27 3.40 -2.76
C THR A 146 3.24 4.73 -2.04
N GLN A 147 3.99 5.70 -2.58
CA GLN A 147 3.83 7.09 -2.21
C GLN A 147 2.37 7.53 -2.29
N GLY A 148 1.99 8.40 -1.35
CA GLY A 148 0.68 9.04 -1.40
C GLY A 148 0.65 10.09 -2.51
N ALA A 149 -0.31 10.00 -3.41
CA ALA A 149 -0.50 11.00 -4.45
C ALA A 149 -0.93 12.35 -3.86
N PHE A 150 -0.60 13.43 -4.57
CA PHE A 150 -1.02 14.82 -4.32
C PHE A 150 -0.52 15.40 -2.98
N ASP A 151 0.74 15.14 -2.64
CA ASP A 151 1.40 15.89 -1.56
C ASP A 151 1.82 17.30 -2.05
N SER A 152 2.36 18.11 -1.15
CA SER A 152 2.74 19.50 -1.45
C SER A 152 4.07 19.65 -2.20
N GLN A 153 4.72 18.54 -2.56
CA GLN A 153 6.10 18.53 -3.06
C GLN A 153 6.23 17.78 -4.41
N SER A 154 5.30 16.88 -4.71
CA SER A 154 5.31 16.03 -5.91
C SER A 154 4.41 16.59 -6.99
N THR A 155 4.81 16.45 -8.24
CA THR A 155 3.97 16.85 -9.37
C THR A 155 2.88 15.81 -9.66
N ILE A 156 1.87 16.20 -10.43
CA ILE A 156 0.86 15.26 -10.95
C ILE A 156 1.53 14.16 -11.78
N LYS A 157 2.60 14.49 -12.52
CA LYS A 157 3.38 13.53 -13.30
C LYS A 157 4.05 12.51 -12.39
N ASP A 158 4.62 12.95 -11.28
CA ASP A 158 5.30 12.04 -10.34
C ASP A 158 4.33 11.04 -9.73
N CYS A 159 3.18 11.54 -9.28
CA CYS A 159 2.09 10.71 -8.77
C CYS A 159 1.57 9.73 -9.83
N ALA A 160 1.47 10.19 -11.08
CA ALA A 160 1.04 9.35 -12.20
C ALA A 160 2.02 8.23 -12.51
N THR A 161 3.33 8.51 -12.49
CA THR A 161 4.36 7.51 -12.72
C THR A 161 4.35 6.43 -11.64
N VAL A 162 4.33 6.82 -10.36
CA VAL A 162 4.29 5.87 -9.23
C VAL A 162 3.03 4.99 -9.30
N PHE A 163 1.86 5.60 -9.54
CA PHE A 163 0.61 4.86 -9.64
C PHE A 163 0.57 3.96 -10.88
N ALA A 164 1.07 4.42 -12.02
CA ALA A 164 1.14 3.63 -13.24
C ALA A 164 2.04 2.41 -13.03
N LEU A 165 3.26 2.60 -12.50
CA LEU A 165 4.19 1.52 -12.18
C LEU A 165 3.58 0.51 -11.20
N SER A 166 2.94 0.98 -10.13
CA SER A 166 2.29 0.09 -9.16
C SER A 166 1.13 -0.69 -9.78
N THR A 167 0.36 -0.07 -10.67
CA THR A 167 -0.77 -0.71 -11.35
C THR A 167 -0.32 -1.72 -12.41
N MET A 168 0.73 -1.39 -13.17
CA MET A 168 1.31 -2.27 -14.19
C MET A 168 1.93 -3.51 -13.57
N THR A 169 2.55 -3.40 -12.40
CA THR A 169 3.25 -4.50 -11.73
C THR A 169 2.34 -5.29 -10.78
N SER A 170 1.29 -4.67 -10.23
CA SER A 170 0.34 -5.36 -9.36
C SER A 170 -0.65 -6.25 -10.09
N SER A 171 -1.08 -7.35 -9.44
CA SER A 171 -2.23 -8.14 -9.88
C SER A 171 -3.52 -7.65 -9.21
N VAL A 172 -3.40 -7.10 -8.00
CA VAL A 172 -4.46 -6.42 -7.27
C VAL A 172 -3.98 -5.02 -6.85
N GLN A 173 -4.57 -4.00 -7.45
CA GLN A 173 -4.37 -2.61 -7.05
C GLN A 173 -5.51 -2.20 -6.11
N VAL A 174 -5.19 -1.91 -4.86
CA VAL A 174 -6.12 -1.30 -3.91
C VAL A 174 -6.01 0.22 -4.06
N TYR A 175 -7.09 0.85 -4.50
CA TYR A 175 -7.19 2.31 -4.59
C TYR A 175 -7.84 2.86 -3.32
N ASN A 176 -7.00 3.35 -2.42
CA ASN A 176 -7.36 3.79 -1.08
C ASN A 176 -7.84 5.25 -1.11
N LEU A 177 -9.16 5.43 -1.03
CA LEU A 177 -9.86 6.71 -1.07
C LEU A 177 -10.44 7.06 0.29
N SER A 178 -10.68 8.35 0.54
CA SER A 178 -11.22 8.85 1.81
C SER A 178 -12.66 9.29 1.61
N GLN A 179 -13.56 8.76 2.44
CA GLN A 179 -14.99 9.06 2.56
C GLN A 179 -15.87 8.71 1.36
N ASN A 180 -15.47 9.03 0.12
CA ASN A 180 -16.31 8.86 -1.06
C ASN A 180 -15.46 8.59 -2.33
N ILE A 181 -16.15 8.37 -3.45
CA ILE A 181 -15.56 8.42 -4.79
C ILE A 181 -16.05 9.72 -5.44
N GLN A 182 -15.11 10.64 -5.69
CA GLN A 182 -15.34 11.91 -6.37
C GLN A 182 -14.97 11.79 -7.87
N GLU A 183 -15.37 12.76 -8.70
CA GLU A 183 -15.06 12.69 -10.15
C GLU A 183 -13.58 12.95 -10.44
N ASP A 184 -12.92 13.78 -9.65
CA ASP A 184 -11.47 13.99 -9.71
C ASP A 184 -10.71 12.70 -9.36
N ASP A 185 -11.17 11.91 -8.39
CA ASP A 185 -10.60 10.59 -8.11
C ASP A 185 -10.61 9.68 -9.36
N LEU A 186 -11.70 9.74 -10.14
CA LEU A 186 -11.86 8.96 -11.36
C LEU A 186 -11.05 9.53 -12.53
N GLN A 187 -10.94 10.85 -12.64
CA GLN A 187 -10.08 11.52 -13.63
C GLN A 187 -8.60 11.24 -13.37
N HIS A 188 -8.16 11.28 -12.11
CA HIS A 188 -6.80 10.90 -11.71
C HIS A 188 -6.52 9.44 -12.04
N LEU A 189 -7.45 8.54 -11.69
CA LEU A 189 -7.34 7.13 -12.05
C LEU A 189 -7.24 6.94 -13.57
N GLN A 190 -8.05 7.66 -14.36
CA GLN A 190 -7.96 7.65 -15.82
C GLN A 190 -6.58 8.10 -16.30
N LEU A 191 -6.05 9.21 -15.78
CA LEU A 191 -4.72 9.70 -16.16
C LEU A 191 -3.65 8.64 -15.88
N PHE A 192 -3.64 8.07 -14.68
CA PHE A 192 -2.59 7.14 -14.26
C PHE A 192 -2.64 5.83 -15.05
N THR A 193 -3.85 5.35 -15.33
CA THR A 193 -4.07 4.15 -16.14
C THR A 193 -3.78 4.35 -17.61
N GLU A 194 -4.01 5.55 -18.16
CA GLU A 194 -3.60 5.88 -19.53
C GLU A 194 -2.08 5.89 -19.66
N TYR A 195 -1.37 6.48 -18.69
CA TYR A 195 0.09 6.42 -18.63
C TYR A 195 0.61 4.98 -18.61
N GLY A 196 0.05 4.14 -17.75
CA GLY A 196 0.41 2.72 -17.70
C GLY A 196 0.10 1.99 -19.01
N ARG A 197 -1.06 2.26 -19.62
CA ARG A 197 -1.44 1.63 -20.88
C ARG A 197 -0.52 2.01 -22.04
N LEU A 198 -0.10 3.27 -22.13
CA LEU A 198 0.82 3.73 -23.18
C LEU A 198 2.23 3.14 -23.04
N ALA A 199 2.62 2.76 -21.82
CA ALA A 199 3.89 2.07 -21.55
C ALA A 199 3.83 0.56 -21.83
N MET A 200 2.64 -0.01 -22.00
CA MET A 200 2.45 -1.42 -22.32
C MET A 200 2.28 -1.63 -23.84
N GLU A 201 2.70 -2.79 -24.34
CA GLU A 201 2.52 -3.17 -25.75
C GLU A 201 1.04 -3.18 -26.16
N GLU A 202 0.75 -3.07 -27.48
CA GLU A 202 -0.63 -3.11 -27.99
C GLU A 202 -1.31 -4.46 -27.70
N ILE A 203 -2.06 -4.51 -26.62
CA ILE A 203 -2.78 -5.72 -26.16
C ILE A 203 -4.26 -5.62 -26.53
N TYR A 204 -4.81 -6.67 -27.14
CA TYR A 204 -6.25 -6.78 -27.45
C TYR A 204 -7.12 -7.07 -26.19
N GLN A 205 -6.49 -7.47 -25.09
CA GLN A 205 -7.11 -7.72 -23.79
C GLN A 205 -7.02 -6.49 -22.88
N LYS A 206 -7.71 -6.53 -21.74
CA LYS A 206 -7.59 -5.45 -20.76
C LYS A 206 -6.19 -5.46 -20.14
N PRO A 207 -5.52 -4.30 -20.00
CA PRO A 207 -4.13 -4.23 -19.56
C PRO A 207 -3.93 -4.64 -18.09
N PHE A 208 -4.95 -4.47 -17.24
CA PHE A 208 -4.84 -4.70 -15.80
C PHE A 208 -5.87 -5.72 -15.31
N GLN A 209 -5.55 -6.37 -14.18
CA GLN A 209 -6.35 -7.46 -13.62
C GLN A 209 -7.42 -6.93 -12.66
N THR A 210 -7.08 -6.65 -11.40
CA THR A 210 -8.07 -6.25 -10.39
C THR A 210 -7.78 -4.86 -9.84
N LEU A 211 -8.80 -3.99 -9.84
CA LEU A 211 -8.83 -2.75 -9.07
C LEU A 211 -9.87 -2.86 -7.95
N MET A 212 -9.44 -2.66 -6.71
CA MET A 212 -10.31 -2.61 -5.53
C MET A 212 -10.39 -1.18 -5.02
N PHE A 213 -11.55 -0.53 -5.19
CA PHE A 213 -11.83 0.74 -4.52
C PHE A 213 -12.01 0.50 -3.03
N LEU A 214 -11.09 0.98 -2.21
CA LEU A 214 -11.22 0.92 -0.76
C LEU A 214 -11.62 2.29 -0.24
N ILE A 215 -12.88 2.43 0.20
CA ILE A 215 -13.40 3.69 0.71
C ILE A 215 -13.25 3.70 2.22
N ARG A 216 -12.25 4.45 2.69
CA ARG A 216 -11.97 4.67 4.12
C ARG A 216 -12.99 5.63 4.70
N ASP A 217 -13.26 5.52 6.00
CA ASP A 217 -14.11 6.46 6.74
C ASP A 217 -15.52 6.60 6.14
N TRP A 218 -16.05 5.51 5.57
CA TRP A 218 -17.40 5.49 5.02
C TRP A 218 -18.40 5.85 6.12
N SER A 219 -19.21 6.88 5.88
CA SER A 219 -20.07 7.48 6.90
C SER A 219 -21.56 7.23 6.66
N TYR A 220 -21.92 6.46 5.62
CA TYR A 220 -23.31 6.26 5.21
C TYR A 220 -23.71 4.76 5.17
N PRO A 221 -23.49 3.99 6.26
CA PRO A 221 -23.83 2.56 6.30
C PRO A 221 -25.34 2.29 6.12
N TYR A 222 -26.18 3.29 6.38
CA TYR A 222 -27.63 3.24 6.20
C TYR A 222 -28.08 3.32 4.73
N GLU A 223 -27.24 3.84 3.82
CA GLU A 223 -27.49 3.82 2.37
C GLU A 223 -26.84 2.61 1.72
N HIS A 224 -25.57 2.38 2.04
CA HIS A 224 -24.78 1.25 1.57
C HIS A 224 -24.03 0.69 2.78
N ALA A 225 -24.36 -0.54 3.19
CA ALA A 225 -23.74 -1.20 4.32
C ALA A 225 -22.21 -1.31 4.16
N TYR A 226 -21.49 -1.47 5.26
CA TYR A 226 -20.06 -1.72 5.20
C TYR A 226 -19.72 -3.03 4.45
N GLY A 227 -18.47 -3.15 4.05
CA GLY A 227 -17.95 -4.34 3.39
C GLY A 227 -18.12 -4.35 1.88
N LEU A 228 -17.89 -5.54 1.30
CA LEU A 228 -17.86 -5.77 -0.15
C LEU A 228 -19.25 -5.64 -0.80
N GLU A 229 -20.31 -6.12 -0.17
CA GLU A 229 -21.65 -6.13 -0.77
C GLU A 229 -22.22 -4.72 -0.94
N GLY A 230 -22.10 -3.88 0.09
CA GLY A 230 -22.49 -2.48 0.02
C GLY A 230 -21.61 -1.70 -0.95
N GLY A 231 -20.30 -1.96 -0.92
CA GLY A 231 -19.34 -1.36 -1.85
C GLY A 231 -19.63 -1.68 -3.31
N LYS A 232 -19.99 -2.92 -3.64
CA LYS A 232 -20.41 -3.31 -5.00
C LYS A 232 -21.60 -2.49 -5.48
N LYS A 233 -22.67 -2.39 -4.69
CA LYS A 233 -23.86 -1.58 -5.04
C LYS A 233 -23.53 -0.10 -5.20
N PHE A 234 -22.68 0.42 -4.33
CA PHE A 234 -22.22 1.80 -4.37
C PHE A 234 -21.40 2.09 -5.64
N LEU A 235 -20.43 1.22 -5.97
CA LEU A 235 -19.58 1.36 -7.15
C LEU A 235 -20.36 1.23 -8.45
N GLU A 236 -21.28 0.27 -8.54
CA GLU A 236 -22.16 0.10 -9.71
C GLU A 236 -22.91 1.41 -10.03
N LYS A 237 -23.42 2.10 -9.00
CA LYS A 237 -24.10 3.40 -9.17
C LYS A 237 -23.13 4.51 -9.60
N ARG A 238 -21.89 4.50 -9.10
CA ARG A 238 -20.87 5.53 -9.40
C ARG A 238 -20.30 5.41 -10.81
N LEU A 239 -20.04 4.18 -11.26
CA LEU A 239 -19.47 3.89 -12.58
C LEU A 239 -20.52 3.67 -13.68
N GLN A 240 -21.81 3.72 -13.35
CA GLN A 240 -22.88 3.62 -14.35
C GLN A 240 -22.76 4.73 -15.41
N VAL A 241 -22.57 4.33 -16.66
CA VAL A 241 -22.60 5.22 -17.83
C VAL A 241 -24.05 5.51 -18.19
N LYS A 242 -24.47 6.77 -18.11
CA LYS A 242 -25.81 7.22 -18.48
C LYS A 242 -25.75 8.08 -19.74
N GLN A 243 -26.69 7.88 -20.66
CA GLN A 243 -26.73 8.60 -21.94
C GLN A 243 -26.90 10.12 -21.78
N ASN A 244 -27.50 10.56 -20.67
CA ASN A 244 -27.72 11.97 -20.36
C ASN A 244 -26.56 12.63 -19.59
N GLN A 245 -25.48 11.90 -19.28
CA GLN A 245 -24.28 12.48 -18.69
C GLN A 245 -23.43 13.19 -19.74
N HIS A 246 -22.66 14.20 -19.31
CA HIS A 246 -21.66 14.84 -20.15
C HIS A 246 -20.68 13.80 -20.72
N GLU A 247 -20.23 14.00 -21.96
CA GLU A 247 -19.40 13.03 -22.69
C GLU A 247 -18.11 12.69 -21.93
N GLU A 248 -17.49 13.70 -21.33
CA GLU A 248 -16.29 13.54 -20.48
C GLU A 248 -16.51 12.53 -19.35
N LEU A 249 -17.63 12.63 -18.62
CA LEU A 249 -17.97 11.72 -17.52
C LEU A 249 -18.21 10.29 -18.00
N GLN A 250 -18.79 10.14 -19.20
CA GLN A 250 -18.98 8.83 -19.83
C GLN A 250 -17.63 8.22 -20.23
N ASN A 251 -16.73 9.03 -20.78
CA ASN A 251 -15.43 8.58 -21.27
C ASN A 251 -14.54 8.11 -20.12
N VAL A 252 -14.49 8.83 -18.99
CA VAL A 252 -13.77 8.41 -17.77
C VAL A 252 -14.22 7.00 -17.33
N ARG A 253 -15.54 6.77 -17.25
CA ARG A 253 -16.10 5.49 -16.81
C ARG A 253 -15.84 4.35 -17.80
N LYS A 254 -16.03 4.61 -19.10
CA LYS A 254 -15.72 3.64 -20.16
C LYS A 254 -14.25 3.23 -20.12
N HIS A 255 -13.36 4.20 -19.91
CA HIS A 255 -11.93 3.98 -19.80
C HIS A 255 -11.55 3.07 -18.62
N ILE A 256 -12.08 3.35 -17.43
CA ILE A 256 -11.84 2.50 -16.26
C ILE A 256 -12.33 1.07 -16.52
N HIS A 257 -13.52 0.93 -17.13
CA HIS A 257 -14.05 -0.38 -17.51
C HIS A 257 -13.21 -1.10 -18.57
N SER A 258 -12.53 -0.39 -19.49
CA SER A 258 -11.64 -1.02 -20.48
C SER A 258 -10.27 -1.36 -19.92
N CYS A 259 -9.83 -0.72 -18.83
CA CYS A 259 -8.50 -0.94 -18.25
C CYS A 259 -8.43 -2.18 -17.35
N PHE A 260 -9.47 -2.47 -16.56
CA PHE A 260 -9.42 -3.53 -15.55
C PHE A 260 -10.38 -4.69 -15.84
N SER A 261 -9.87 -5.92 -15.65
CA SER A 261 -10.66 -7.15 -15.80
C SER A 261 -11.72 -7.29 -14.70
N ASN A 262 -11.36 -6.94 -13.47
CA ASN A 262 -12.25 -6.97 -12.32
C ASN A 262 -12.23 -5.62 -11.57
N LEU A 263 -13.41 -5.15 -11.19
CA LEU A 263 -13.60 -3.95 -10.37
C LEU A 263 -14.33 -4.35 -9.09
N GLY A 264 -13.67 -4.13 -7.95
CA GLY A 264 -14.24 -4.33 -6.62
C GLY A 264 -14.39 -3.01 -5.88
N CYS A 265 -15.26 -2.97 -4.88
CA CYS A 265 -15.33 -1.86 -3.94
C CYS A 265 -15.65 -2.37 -2.54
N PHE A 266 -14.93 -1.88 -1.55
CA PHE A 266 -15.11 -2.21 -0.16
C PHE A 266 -15.28 -0.92 0.66
N LEU A 267 -16.36 -0.86 1.44
CA LEU A 267 -16.67 0.29 2.30
C LEU A 267 -16.19 0.00 3.71
N LEU A 268 -15.18 0.73 4.17
CA LEU A 268 -14.57 0.55 5.48
C LEU A 268 -15.01 1.69 6.41
N PRO A 269 -15.48 1.41 7.64
CA PRO A 269 -15.84 2.45 8.60
C PRO A 269 -14.62 3.28 9.04
N HIS A 270 -14.87 4.33 9.81
CA HIS A 270 -13.81 5.11 10.44
C HIS A 270 -13.16 4.30 11.59
N PRO A 271 -11.82 4.28 11.72
CA PRO A 271 -11.12 3.45 12.72
C PRO A 271 -11.26 3.93 14.18
N GLY A 272 -11.87 5.10 14.38
CA GLY A 272 -12.09 5.73 15.68
C GLY A 272 -11.22 6.96 15.89
N LEU A 273 -11.69 7.90 16.72
CA LEU A 273 -10.99 9.19 16.93
C LEU A 273 -9.61 9.03 17.57
N LYS A 274 -9.42 8.00 18.41
CA LYS A 274 -8.11 7.70 19.02
C LYS A 274 -7.06 7.42 17.96
N VAL A 275 -7.39 6.59 16.97
CA VAL A 275 -6.50 6.27 15.84
C VAL A 275 -6.17 7.51 15.02
N ALA A 276 -7.16 8.39 14.79
CA ALA A 276 -6.99 9.55 13.92
C ALA A 276 -6.25 10.74 14.58
N THR A 277 -6.35 10.88 15.91
CA THR A 277 -5.92 12.11 16.60
C THR A 277 -4.86 11.92 17.69
N ASN A 278 -4.66 10.70 18.19
CA ASN A 278 -3.68 10.45 19.23
C ASN A 278 -2.28 10.30 18.61
N PRO A 279 -1.32 11.21 18.91
CA PRO A 279 0.04 11.11 18.37
C PRO A 279 0.80 9.89 18.89
N ASN A 280 0.39 9.33 20.03
CA ASN A 280 1.04 8.17 20.66
C ASN A 280 0.37 6.84 20.27
N PHE A 281 -0.52 6.84 19.27
CA PHE A 281 -1.15 5.62 18.81
C PHE A 281 -0.14 4.74 18.06
N ASP A 282 0.03 3.51 18.51
CA ASP A 282 1.01 2.54 18.01
C ASP A 282 0.34 1.31 17.35
N GLY A 283 -0.93 1.42 16.95
CA GLY A 283 -1.62 0.36 16.21
C GLY A 283 -2.33 -0.70 17.04
N ARG A 284 -2.33 -0.58 18.38
CA ARG A 284 -3.02 -1.52 19.27
C ARG A 284 -4.52 -1.58 19.02
N LEU A 285 -5.07 -2.80 18.99
CA LEU A 285 -6.49 -3.05 18.69
C LEU A 285 -7.46 -2.49 19.73
N ASN A 286 -7.04 -2.29 20.98
CA ASN A 286 -7.87 -1.70 22.04
C ASN A 286 -8.31 -0.26 21.73
N ASP A 287 -7.53 0.46 20.92
CA ASP A 287 -7.82 1.85 20.57
C ASP A 287 -8.52 2.00 19.22
N ILE A 288 -8.77 0.87 18.53
CA ILE A 288 -9.47 0.80 17.24
C ILE A 288 -10.93 0.39 17.48
N ASP A 289 -11.83 1.07 16.77
CA ASP A 289 -13.28 0.83 16.81
C ASP A 289 -13.65 -0.61 16.41
N GLU A 290 -14.69 -1.18 17.02
CA GLU A 290 -15.10 -2.57 16.79
C GLU A 290 -15.63 -2.80 15.37
N ASP A 291 -16.41 -1.87 14.82
CA ASP A 291 -16.94 -2.01 13.46
C ASP A 291 -15.79 -2.04 12.44
N PHE A 292 -14.75 -1.22 12.66
CA PHE A 292 -13.54 -1.24 11.86
C PHE A 292 -12.81 -2.58 11.95
N LYS A 293 -12.63 -3.12 13.16
CA LYS A 293 -11.98 -4.43 13.34
C LYS A 293 -12.78 -5.54 12.66
N ASN A 294 -14.10 -5.52 12.74
CA ASN A 294 -14.96 -6.51 12.10
C ASN A 294 -14.83 -6.48 10.57
N GLU A 295 -14.87 -5.29 9.97
CA GLU A 295 -14.74 -5.19 8.52
C GLU A 295 -13.32 -5.44 8.03
N LEU A 296 -12.31 -5.09 8.83
CA LEU A 296 -10.92 -5.46 8.55
C LEU A 296 -10.72 -6.99 8.53
N ARG A 297 -11.42 -7.72 9.41
CA ARG A 297 -11.45 -9.19 9.40
C ARG A 297 -12.02 -9.78 8.11
N ASN A 298 -12.86 -9.03 7.40
CA ASN A 298 -13.41 -9.43 6.11
C ASN A 298 -12.51 -8.98 4.94
N LEU A 299 -12.00 -7.75 5.00
CA LEU A 299 -11.21 -7.13 3.94
C LEU A 299 -9.89 -7.87 3.68
N VAL A 300 -9.13 -8.18 4.74
CA VAL A 300 -7.78 -8.73 4.56
C VAL A 300 -7.82 -10.15 3.94
N PRO A 301 -8.65 -11.10 4.42
CA PRO A 301 -8.80 -12.39 3.75
C PRO A 301 -9.41 -12.29 2.35
N LEU A 302 -10.29 -11.32 2.09
CA LEU A 302 -10.79 -11.07 0.73
C LEU A 302 -9.64 -10.80 -0.26
N LEU A 303 -8.59 -10.13 0.18
CA LEU A 303 -7.43 -9.78 -0.66
C LEU A 303 -6.32 -10.85 -0.65
N LEU A 304 -6.16 -11.59 0.45
CA LEU A 304 -4.96 -12.42 0.69
C LEU A 304 -5.22 -13.89 1.01
N ALA A 305 -6.48 -14.33 1.14
CA ALA A 305 -6.77 -15.73 1.34
C ALA A 305 -6.33 -16.55 0.12
N PRO A 306 -5.78 -17.77 0.29
CA PRO A 306 -5.21 -18.58 -0.80
C PRO A 306 -6.13 -18.78 -2.02
N GLU A 307 -7.44 -18.89 -1.79
CA GLU A 307 -8.48 -19.00 -2.81
C GLU A 307 -8.71 -17.73 -3.64
N ASN A 308 -8.38 -16.56 -3.07
CA ASN A 308 -8.60 -15.25 -3.68
C ASN A 308 -7.34 -14.68 -4.35
N LEU A 309 -6.18 -15.33 -4.19
CA LEU A 309 -4.91 -14.87 -4.75
C LEU A 309 -4.91 -14.91 -6.28
N VAL A 310 -4.86 -13.71 -6.87
CA VAL A 310 -4.79 -13.49 -8.32
C VAL A 310 -3.32 -13.45 -8.75
N GLU A 311 -2.88 -14.49 -9.47
CA GLU A 311 -1.54 -14.54 -10.07
C GLU A 311 -1.41 -13.43 -11.12
N LYS A 312 -0.27 -12.75 -11.13
CA LYS A 312 0.01 -11.67 -12.07
C LYS A 312 0.06 -12.20 -13.49
N GLU A 313 -0.67 -11.52 -14.37
CA GLU A 313 -0.63 -11.77 -15.81
C GLU A 313 -0.27 -10.48 -16.54
N ILE A 314 0.63 -10.61 -17.53
CA ILE A 314 0.97 -9.56 -18.48
C ILE A 314 0.84 -10.18 -19.88
N SER A 315 0.09 -9.50 -20.76
CA SER A 315 -0.20 -9.99 -22.12
C SER A 315 -0.79 -11.42 -22.16
N GLY A 316 -1.58 -11.78 -21.14
CA GLY A 316 -2.23 -13.09 -21.00
C GLY A 316 -1.32 -14.23 -20.56
N SER A 317 -0.05 -13.94 -20.24
CA SER A 317 0.90 -14.91 -19.69
C SER A 317 1.11 -14.68 -18.20
N LYS A 318 1.17 -15.75 -17.43
CA LYS A 318 1.46 -15.69 -16.00
C LYS A 318 2.91 -15.26 -15.78
N VAL A 319 3.11 -14.37 -14.82
CA VAL A 319 4.40 -13.74 -14.52
C VAL A 319 5.01 -14.42 -13.30
N THR A 320 6.27 -14.82 -13.40
CA THR A 320 7.05 -15.32 -12.27
C THR A 320 7.74 -14.19 -11.50
N CYS A 321 8.30 -14.48 -10.32
CA CYS A 321 9.14 -13.50 -9.61
C CYS A 321 10.30 -12.99 -10.47
N ARG A 322 10.95 -13.86 -11.24
CA ARG A 322 12.01 -13.46 -12.19
C ARG A 322 11.48 -12.55 -13.28
N ASP A 323 10.37 -12.92 -13.91
CA ASP A 323 9.80 -12.12 -15.00
C ASP A 323 9.40 -10.72 -14.49
N LEU A 324 8.88 -10.62 -13.26
CA LEU A 324 8.49 -9.33 -12.67
C LEU A 324 9.68 -8.37 -12.52
N VAL A 325 10.88 -8.88 -12.24
CA VAL A 325 12.11 -8.05 -12.21
C VAL A 325 12.35 -7.43 -13.59
N GLU A 326 12.31 -8.23 -14.65
CA GLU A 326 12.51 -7.75 -16.02
C GLU A 326 11.42 -6.76 -16.47
N TYR A 327 10.18 -6.92 -15.99
CA TYR A 327 9.11 -5.95 -16.26
C TYR A 327 9.25 -4.63 -15.49
N PHE A 328 10.00 -4.62 -14.38
CA PHE A 328 10.28 -3.41 -13.63
C PHE A 328 11.39 -2.56 -14.26
N LYS A 329 12.36 -3.22 -14.93
CA LYS A 329 13.48 -2.58 -15.63
C LYS A 329 13.05 -1.93 -16.94
#